data_AF-A0A327J0E7-F1
#
_entry.id   AF-A0A327J0E7-F1
#
_cell.length_a   1.000
_cell.length_b   1.000
_cell.length_c   1.000
_cell.angle_alpha   90.00
_cell.angle_beta   90.00
_cell.angle_gamma   90.00
#
_symmetry.space_group_name_H-M   'P 1'
#
loop_
_entity.id
_entity.type
_entity.pdbx_description
1 polymer ?
#
loop_
_entity_poly.entity_id
_entity_poly.type
_entity_poly.pdbx_seq_one_letter_code
_entity_poly.pdbx_strand_id
1 'polypeptide(L)'
;MDGQVVDKKYTDFIEGLIVQISPLLPPDVNELQKSYLITNIRKSATLMAESIIDNEEFNQIDFDKQCFYIQVLAEWSFHKEIDLFRSGIPARYWKGVMQKIWYTMWEVMFACVKNDAPESVVLSLVERFVNRTYKDAVEELKEQSVIDKETEEKAKEQSNIAIMAEEYRIERKVSEKVQGFVKRFLLAIILGTVVAFAIIKFKMIGLVVILTILLVYNIMPVKKDE
;
A
#
# COMPACT_ATOMS: atom_id res chain seq x y z
N MET A 1 15.15 5.97 -24.66
CA MET A 1 14.34 4.86 -24.13
C MET A 1 12.93 5.17 -24.55
N ASP A 2 12.48 4.59 -25.66
CA ASP A 2 11.07 4.67 -26.04
C ASP A 2 10.28 3.95 -24.95
N GLY A 3 9.38 4.69 -24.29
CA GLY A 3 8.60 4.19 -23.17
C GLY A 3 7.82 2.97 -23.60
N GLN A 4 8.03 1.86 -22.91
CA GLN A 4 7.22 0.67 -23.07
C GLN A 4 5.78 1.06 -22.72
N VAL A 5 4.83 0.70 -23.57
CA VAL A 5 3.42 1.01 -23.28
C VAL A 5 2.99 0.13 -22.11
N VAL A 6 2.92 0.72 -20.92
CA VAL A 6 2.40 0.06 -19.73
C VAL A 6 0.96 -0.38 -19.99
N ASP A 7 0.64 -1.62 -19.64
CA ASP A 7 -0.70 -2.19 -19.82
C ASP A 7 -1.76 -1.26 -19.20
N LYS A 8 -2.90 -1.12 -19.90
CA LYS A 8 -4.03 -0.29 -19.49
C LYS A 8 -4.48 -0.61 -18.07
N LYS A 9 -4.44 -1.88 -17.65
CA LYS A 9 -4.84 -2.28 -16.29
C LYS A 9 -4.01 -1.58 -15.20
N TYR A 10 -2.69 -1.40 -15.42
CA TYR A 10 -1.83 -0.70 -14.49
C TYR A 10 -2.02 0.81 -14.60
N THR A 11 -2.20 1.33 -15.81
CA THR A 11 -2.47 2.76 -16.02
C THR A 11 -3.75 3.20 -15.31
N ASP A 12 -4.83 2.43 -15.45
CA ASP A 12 -6.11 2.69 -14.77
C ASP A 12 -5.96 2.65 -13.24
N PHE A 13 -5.20 1.66 -12.72
CA PHE A 13 -4.91 1.56 -11.29
C PHE A 13 -4.11 2.77 -10.78
N ILE A 14 -3.05 3.17 -11.49
CA ILE A 14 -2.18 4.29 -11.11
C ILE A 14 -2.96 5.61 -11.10
N GLU A 15 -3.78 5.89 -12.11
CA GLU A 15 -4.59 7.11 -12.10
C GLU A 15 -5.64 7.07 -10.98
N GLY A 16 -6.23 5.90 -10.71
CA GLY A 16 -7.11 5.71 -9.55
C GLY A 16 -6.41 5.99 -8.22
N LEU A 17 -5.16 5.56 -8.07
CA LEU A 17 -4.35 5.82 -6.88
C LEU A 17 -4.01 7.30 -6.72
N ILE A 18 -3.65 7.98 -7.81
CA ILE A 18 -3.37 9.43 -7.79
C ILE A 18 -4.61 10.23 -7.37
N VAL A 19 -5.80 9.85 -7.84
CA VAL A 19 -7.06 10.47 -7.44
C VAL A 19 -7.32 10.29 -5.93
N GLN A 20 -6.94 9.15 -5.35
CA GLN A 20 -7.10 8.89 -3.91
C GLN A 20 -6.11 9.66 -3.04
N ILE A 21 -4.87 9.84 -3.50
CA ILE A 21 -3.81 10.51 -2.74
C ILE A 21 -3.91 12.03 -2.84
N SER A 22 -4.37 12.58 -3.98
CA SER A 22 -4.40 14.03 -4.22
C SER A 22 -5.15 14.86 -3.16
N PRO A 23 -6.29 14.41 -2.59
CA PRO A 23 -6.98 15.11 -1.50
C PRO A 23 -6.26 15.05 -0.15
N LEU A 24 -5.29 14.15 0.03
CA LEU A 24 -4.55 13.95 1.28
C LEU A 24 -3.35 14.90 1.43
N LEU A 25 -3.17 15.80 0.47
CA LEU A 25 -2.08 16.77 0.47
C LEU A 25 -2.15 17.68 1.70
N PRO A 26 -1.04 17.83 2.46
CA PRO A 26 -0.98 18.77 3.55
C PRO A 26 -1.19 20.21 3.09
N PRO A 27 -1.82 21.08 3.90
CA PRO A 27 -2.15 22.45 3.54
C PRO A 27 -0.91 23.35 3.35
N ASP A 28 0.25 22.94 3.85
CA ASP A 28 1.54 23.63 3.70
C ASP A 28 2.26 23.31 2.38
N VAL A 29 1.71 22.43 1.54
CA VAL A 29 2.23 22.11 0.20
C VAL A 29 1.64 23.08 -0.83
N ASN A 30 2.49 23.86 -1.49
CA ASN A 30 2.05 24.81 -2.53
C ASN A 30 1.75 24.15 -3.88
N GLU A 31 1.13 24.87 -4.81
CA GLU A 31 0.73 24.32 -6.12
C GLU A 31 1.89 23.77 -6.97
N LEU A 32 3.08 24.39 -6.91
CA LEU A 32 4.26 23.87 -7.61
C LEU A 32 4.72 22.54 -7.02
N GLN A 33 4.75 22.45 -5.69
CA GLN A 33 5.08 21.22 -4.97
C GLN A 33 4.03 20.14 -5.22
N LYS A 34 2.75 20.48 -5.29
CA LYS A 34 1.67 19.57 -5.64
C LYS A 34 1.84 18.97 -7.04
N SER A 35 2.11 19.79 -8.05
CA SER A 35 2.38 19.32 -9.41
C SER A 35 3.61 18.40 -9.46
N TYR A 36 4.68 18.79 -8.78
CA TYR A 36 5.90 17.99 -8.64
C TYR A 36 5.62 16.64 -7.99
N LEU A 37 4.89 16.65 -6.88
CA LEU A 37 4.51 15.48 -6.10
C LEU A 37 3.67 14.49 -6.92
N ILE A 38 2.59 14.96 -7.55
CA ILE A 38 1.74 14.12 -8.41
C ILE A 38 2.54 13.51 -9.57
N THR A 39 3.44 14.29 -10.17
CA THR A 39 4.30 13.82 -11.26
C THR A 39 5.22 12.69 -10.78
N ASN A 40 5.83 12.84 -9.60
CA ASN A 40 6.74 11.84 -9.06
C ASN A 40 6.02 10.59 -8.54
N ILE A 41 4.82 10.71 -7.97
CA ILE A 41 3.96 9.58 -7.62
C ILE A 41 3.64 8.77 -8.87
N ARG A 42 3.12 9.42 -9.91
CA ARG A 42 2.84 8.77 -11.20
C ARG A 42 4.08 8.06 -11.73
N LYS A 43 5.21 8.78 -11.79
CA LYS A 43 6.47 8.24 -12.28
C LYS A 43 6.92 7.01 -11.50
N SER A 44 6.91 7.06 -10.17
CA SER A 44 7.31 5.93 -9.33
C SER A 44 6.40 4.72 -9.61
N ALA A 45 5.09 4.91 -9.57
CA ALA A 45 4.11 3.85 -9.82
C ALA A 45 4.25 3.24 -11.23
N THR A 46 4.49 4.08 -12.24
CA THR A 46 4.77 3.63 -13.62
C THR A 46 6.07 2.81 -13.69
N LEU A 47 7.16 3.25 -13.06
CA LEU A 47 8.41 2.49 -13.03
C LEU A 47 8.23 1.11 -12.36
N MET A 48 7.40 1.02 -11.33
CA MET A 48 7.08 -0.27 -10.72
C MET A 48 6.28 -1.15 -11.68
N ALA A 49 5.29 -0.59 -12.37
CA ALA A 49 4.50 -1.33 -13.35
C ALA A 49 5.34 -1.85 -14.52
N GLU A 50 6.25 -1.01 -15.06
CA GLU A 50 7.24 -1.41 -16.06
C GLU A 50 8.11 -2.55 -15.54
N SER A 51 8.63 -2.43 -14.31
CA SER A 51 9.42 -3.51 -13.71
C SER A 51 8.61 -4.79 -13.54
N ILE A 52 7.33 -4.72 -13.16
CA ILE A 52 6.48 -5.91 -13.05
C ILE A 52 6.35 -6.62 -14.40
N ILE A 53 6.24 -5.87 -15.50
CA ILE A 53 6.18 -6.43 -16.86
C ILE A 53 7.50 -7.09 -17.24
N ASP A 54 8.62 -6.43 -16.93
CA ASP A 54 9.96 -6.87 -17.36
C ASP A 54 10.58 -7.96 -16.48
N ASN A 55 10.06 -8.21 -15.28
CA ASN A 55 10.63 -9.16 -14.33
C ASN A 55 9.70 -10.35 -14.11
N GLU A 56 10.17 -11.55 -14.47
CA GLU A 56 9.40 -12.80 -14.40
C GLU A 56 8.82 -13.07 -13.00
N GLU A 57 9.61 -12.86 -11.94
CA GLU A 57 9.18 -13.04 -10.55
C GLU A 57 7.96 -12.17 -10.21
N PHE A 58 7.95 -10.90 -10.64
CA PHE A 58 6.82 -10.01 -10.41
C PHE A 58 5.65 -10.31 -11.35
N ASN A 59 5.91 -10.71 -12.59
CA ASN A 59 4.85 -10.94 -13.57
C ASN A 59 4.02 -12.20 -13.25
N GLN A 60 4.59 -13.17 -12.53
CA GLN A 60 3.94 -14.43 -12.20
C GLN A 60 2.99 -14.35 -10.99
N ILE A 61 3.09 -13.31 -10.15
CA ILE A 61 2.17 -13.15 -9.02
C ILE A 61 0.81 -12.61 -9.48
N ASP A 62 -0.21 -12.77 -8.62
CA ASP A 62 -1.55 -12.27 -8.91
C ASP A 62 -1.60 -10.73 -9.05
N PHE A 63 -2.58 -10.25 -9.82
CA PHE A 63 -2.70 -8.84 -10.12
C PHE A 63 -2.93 -7.96 -8.87
N ASP A 64 -3.61 -8.49 -7.84
CA ASP A 64 -3.84 -7.76 -6.60
C ASP A 64 -2.51 -7.53 -5.86
N LYS A 65 -1.63 -8.55 -5.80
CA LYS A 65 -0.26 -8.42 -5.29
C LYS A 65 0.59 -7.48 -6.16
N GLN A 66 0.46 -7.51 -7.48
CA GLN A 66 1.15 -6.55 -8.36
C GLN A 66 0.74 -5.11 -8.04
N CYS A 67 -0.56 -4.86 -7.89
CA CYS A 67 -1.11 -3.57 -7.47
C CYS A 67 -0.61 -3.16 -6.08
N PHE A 68 -0.48 -4.10 -5.14
CA PHE A 68 0.10 -3.84 -3.83
C PHE A 68 1.51 -3.25 -3.93
N TYR A 69 2.41 -3.83 -4.73
CA TYR A 69 3.77 -3.29 -4.87
C TYR A 69 3.80 -1.91 -5.56
N ILE A 70 2.93 -1.68 -6.55
CA ILE A 70 2.75 -0.36 -7.18
C ILE A 70 2.32 0.66 -6.13
N GLN A 71 1.32 0.32 -5.32
CA GLN A 71 0.79 1.18 -4.27
C GLN A 71 1.84 1.51 -3.21
N VAL A 72 2.58 0.52 -2.73
CA VAL A 72 3.67 0.72 -1.77
C VAL A 72 4.69 1.71 -2.32
N LEU A 73 5.15 1.55 -3.56
CA LEU A 73 6.12 2.50 -4.13
C LEU A 73 5.55 3.92 -4.21
N ALA A 74 4.30 4.07 -4.64
CA ALA A 74 3.68 5.37 -4.85
C ALA A 74 3.40 6.13 -3.54
N GLU A 75 2.88 5.45 -2.51
CA GLU A 75 2.55 6.07 -1.23
C GLU A 75 3.79 6.47 -0.44
N TRP A 76 4.79 5.60 -0.39
CA TRP A 76 6.07 5.96 0.23
C TRP A 76 6.74 7.11 -0.51
N SER A 77 6.60 7.16 -1.84
CA SER A 77 7.05 8.31 -2.61
C SER A 77 6.31 9.59 -2.21
N PHE A 78 4.98 9.54 -2.11
CA PHE A 78 4.18 10.68 -1.67
C PHE A 78 4.69 11.25 -0.33
N HIS A 79 4.91 10.37 0.63
CA HIS A 79 5.35 10.76 1.96
C HIS A 79 6.79 11.29 2.00
N LYS A 80 7.73 10.62 1.32
CA LYS A 80 9.14 11.03 1.27
C LYS A 80 9.34 12.38 0.59
N GLU A 81 8.53 12.68 -0.43
CA GLU A 81 8.55 13.97 -1.10
C GLU A 81 8.07 15.10 -0.16
N ILE A 82 7.02 14.86 0.63
CA ILE A 82 6.58 15.81 1.66
C ILE A 82 7.69 16.06 2.69
N ASP A 83 8.38 15.00 3.13
CA ASP A 83 9.52 15.14 4.04
C ASP A 83 10.64 15.97 3.41
N LEU A 84 10.91 15.79 2.10
CA LEU A 84 11.89 16.58 1.37
C LEU A 84 11.48 18.05 1.26
N PHE A 85 10.20 18.35 1.03
CA PHE A 85 9.70 19.74 1.02
C PHE A 85 9.94 20.45 2.35
N ARG A 86 9.88 19.71 3.47
CA ARG A 86 10.06 20.24 4.82
C ARG A 86 11.51 20.16 5.33
N SER A 87 12.35 19.35 4.70
CA SER A 87 13.71 19.04 5.14
C SER A 87 14.68 20.22 5.13
N GLY A 88 14.44 21.23 4.27
CA GLY A 88 15.41 22.31 4.00
C GLY A 88 16.51 21.93 3.00
N ILE A 89 16.54 20.68 2.51
CA ILE A 89 17.45 20.25 1.45
C ILE A 89 17.14 21.04 0.16
N PRO A 90 18.14 21.58 -0.57
CA PRO A 90 17.88 22.30 -1.81
C PRO A 90 17.20 21.42 -2.87
N ALA A 91 16.17 21.95 -3.53
CA ALA A 91 15.31 21.19 -4.46
C ALA A 91 16.04 20.47 -5.60
N ARG A 92 17.21 20.99 -6.02
CA ARG A 92 18.05 20.35 -7.04
C ARG A 92 18.57 18.96 -6.64
N TYR A 93 18.56 18.62 -5.35
CA TYR A 93 18.99 17.31 -4.84
C TYR A 93 17.84 16.34 -4.53
N TRP A 94 16.59 16.81 -4.48
CA TRP A 94 15.43 15.97 -4.13
C TRP A 94 15.31 14.75 -5.03
N LYS A 95 15.44 14.96 -6.36
CA LYS A 95 15.41 13.86 -7.34
C LYS A 95 16.47 12.78 -7.04
N GLY A 96 17.68 13.18 -6.66
CA GLY A 96 18.76 12.23 -6.36
C GLY A 96 18.46 11.40 -5.11
N VAL A 97 17.92 12.04 -4.06
CA VAL A 97 17.47 11.35 -2.84
C VAL A 97 16.34 10.36 -3.17
N MET A 98 15.32 10.80 -3.91
CA MET A 98 14.18 9.97 -4.28
C MET A 98 14.56 8.77 -5.15
N GLN A 99 15.50 8.93 -6.08
CA GLN A 99 16.00 7.82 -6.89
C GLN A 99 16.66 6.73 -6.05
N LYS A 100 17.48 7.10 -5.04
CA LYS A 100 18.07 6.14 -4.10
C LYS A 100 17.00 5.39 -3.31
N ILE A 101 15.97 6.10 -2.86
CA ILE A 101 14.82 5.52 -2.14
C ILE A 101 14.06 4.54 -3.05
N TRP A 102 13.66 4.95 -4.24
CA TRP A 102 12.91 4.10 -5.18
C TRP A 102 13.67 2.83 -5.52
N TYR A 103 14.97 2.94 -5.79
CA TYR A 103 15.81 1.78 -6.07
C TYR A 103 15.87 0.83 -4.88
N THR A 104 16.11 1.35 -3.67
CA THR A 104 16.14 0.54 -2.45
C THR A 104 14.81 -0.18 -2.22
N MET A 105 13.69 0.54 -2.37
CA MET A 105 12.36 -0.05 -2.22
C MET A 105 12.15 -1.20 -3.21
N TRP A 106 12.51 -0.97 -4.47
CA TRP A 106 12.42 -1.98 -5.51
C TRP A 106 13.23 -3.23 -5.17
N GLU A 107 14.50 -3.09 -4.75
CA GLU A 107 15.36 -4.22 -4.37
C GLU A 107 14.76 -5.03 -3.22
N VAL A 108 14.24 -4.35 -2.21
CA VAL A 108 13.60 -4.99 -1.05
C VAL A 108 12.34 -5.73 -1.48
N MET A 109 11.48 -5.10 -2.27
CA MET A 109 10.23 -5.70 -2.76
C MET A 109 10.52 -6.89 -3.67
N PHE A 110 11.51 -6.79 -4.56
CA PHE A 110 11.93 -7.88 -5.44
C PHE A 110 12.42 -9.08 -4.61
N ALA A 111 13.28 -8.84 -3.61
CA ALA A 111 13.71 -9.89 -2.70
C ALA A 111 12.53 -10.53 -1.95
N CYS A 112 11.53 -9.74 -1.56
CA CYS A 112 10.33 -10.27 -0.91
C CYS A 112 9.51 -11.17 -1.84
N VAL A 113 9.31 -10.79 -3.10
CA VAL A 113 8.60 -11.61 -4.09
C VAL A 113 9.30 -12.95 -4.27
N LYS A 114 10.63 -12.94 -4.45
CA LYS A 114 11.42 -14.17 -4.60
C LYS A 114 11.32 -15.13 -3.43
N ASN A 115 10.97 -14.63 -2.25
CA ASN A 115 10.86 -15.41 -1.02
C ASN A 115 9.40 -15.63 -0.57
N ASP A 116 8.42 -15.28 -1.43
CA ASP A 116 6.98 -15.29 -1.11
C ASP A 116 6.67 -14.67 0.26
N ALA A 117 7.31 -13.53 0.55
CA ALA A 117 7.19 -12.88 1.84
C ALA A 117 5.77 -12.32 2.03
N PRO A 118 5.16 -12.49 3.21
CA PRO A 118 3.88 -11.86 3.51
C PRO A 118 3.97 -10.34 3.37
N GLU A 119 2.89 -9.71 2.92
CA GLU A 119 2.86 -8.26 2.70
C GLU A 119 3.20 -7.44 3.96
N SER A 120 2.83 -7.94 5.15
CA SER A 120 3.24 -7.30 6.41
C SER A 120 4.76 -7.27 6.59
N VAL A 121 5.46 -8.32 6.13
CA VAL A 121 6.93 -8.39 6.15
C VAL A 121 7.51 -7.45 5.11
N VAL A 122 6.92 -7.39 3.91
CA VAL A 122 7.30 -6.42 2.85
C VAL A 122 7.31 -5.02 3.42
N LEU A 123 6.20 -4.59 4.05
CA LEU A 123 6.04 -3.25 4.61
C LEU A 123 7.09 -2.95 5.67
N SER A 124 7.32 -3.86 6.62
CA SER A 124 8.34 -3.67 7.67
C SER A 124 9.76 -3.59 7.11
N LEU A 125 10.06 -4.35 6.05
CA LEU A 125 11.36 -4.29 5.39
C LEU A 125 11.52 -2.99 4.61
N VAL A 126 10.53 -2.61 3.80
CA VAL A 126 10.50 -1.35 3.06
C VAL A 126 10.70 -0.18 4.01
N GLU A 127 9.97 -0.13 5.13
CA GLU A 127 10.14 0.90 6.14
C GLU A 127 11.59 1.01 6.62
N ARG A 128 12.14 -0.10 7.11
CA ARG A 128 13.50 -0.09 7.67
C ARG A 128 14.53 0.39 6.65
N PHE A 129 14.43 -0.07 5.40
CA PHE A 129 15.40 0.26 4.37
C PHE A 129 15.20 1.65 3.80
N VAL A 130 13.97 2.14 3.65
CA VAL A 130 13.70 3.53 3.26
C VAL A 130 14.21 4.50 4.33
N ASN A 131 13.99 4.20 5.62
CA ASN A 131 14.48 5.00 6.74
C ASN A 131 16.00 5.15 6.68
N ARG A 132 16.68 4.03 6.47
CA ARG A 132 18.13 3.99 6.36
C ARG A 132 18.60 4.75 5.13
N THR A 133 18.08 4.45 3.95
CA THR A 133 18.49 5.11 2.70
C THR A 133 18.26 6.61 2.73
N TYR A 134 17.17 7.08 3.33
CA TYR A 134 16.95 8.52 3.51
C TYR A 134 18.02 9.14 4.43
N LYS A 135 18.29 8.54 5.59
CA LYS A 135 19.32 9.04 6.52
C LYS A 135 20.71 9.04 5.87
N ASP A 136 21.07 7.95 5.20
CA ASP A 136 22.35 7.81 4.49
C ASP A 136 22.47 8.88 3.38
N ALA A 137 21.39 9.15 2.64
CA ALA A 137 21.37 10.19 1.61
C ALA A 137 21.51 11.62 2.19
N VAL A 138 20.88 11.89 3.34
CA VAL A 138 21.02 13.18 4.05
C VAL A 138 22.45 13.35 4.59
N GLU A 139 23.03 12.28 5.15
CA GLU A 139 24.41 12.27 5.63
C GLU A 139 25.40 12.55 4.50
N GLU A 140 25.24 11.89 3.35
CA GLU A 140 26.07 12.12 2.17
C GLU A 140 26.00 13.58 1.69
N LEU A 141 24.82 14.20 1.68
CA LEU A 141 24.67 15.62 1.32
C LEU A 141 25.42 16.53 2.30
N LYS A 142 25.43 16.20 3.60
CA LYS A 142 26.20 16.94 4.59
C LYS A 142 27.71 16.73 4.41
N GLU A 143 28.16 15.50 4.18
CA GLU A 143 29.57 15.18 3.92
C GLU A 143 30.11 15.92 2.69
N GLN A 144 29.26 16.08 1.67
CA GLN A 144 29.54 16.88 0.48
C GLN A 144 29.45 18.40 0.71
N SER A 145 29.20 18.85 1.95
CA SER A 145 29.00 20.26 2.32
C SER A 145 27.85 20.95 1.55
N VAL A 146 26.86 20.16 1.10
CA VAL A 146 25.66 20.67 0.40
C VAL A 146 24.66 21.26 1.40
N ILE A 147 24.57 20.65 2.58
CA ILE A 147 23.70 21.09 3.68
C ILE A 147 24.52 21.21 4.97
N ASP A 148 24.06 22.05 5.89
CA ASP A 148 24.65 22.19 7.22
C ASP A 148 24.06 21.17 8.22
N LYS A 149 24.60 21.20 9.45
CA LYS A 149 24.18 20.29 10.52
C LYS A 149 22.72 20.54 10.95
N GLU A 150 22.27 21.79 10.95
CA GLU A 150 20.89 22.13 11.32
C GLU A 150 19.89 21.55 10.32
N THR A 151 20.20 21.67 9.02
CA THR A 151 19.41 21.09 7.93
C THR A 151 19.41 19.57 7.98
N GLU A 152 20.55 18.94 8.30
CA GLU A 152 20.64 17.48 8.49
C GLU A 152 19.72 17.01 9.64
N GLU A 153 19.80 17.65 10.80
CA GLU A 153 18.99 17.31 11.98
C GLU A 153 17.50 17.48 11.66
N LYS A 154 17.13 18.64 11.09
CA LYS A 154 15.76 18.91 10.65
C LYS A 154 15.25 17.86 9.67
N ALA A 155 16.03 17.52 8.63
CA ALA A 155 15.65 16.52 7.64
C ALA A 155 15.39 15.16 8.29
N LYS A 156 16.30 14.70 9.18
CA LYS A 156 16.17 13.43 9.89
C LYS A 156 14.96 13.39 10.83
N GLU A 157 14.57 14.52 11.42
CA GLU A 157 13.39 14.66 12.29
C GLU A 157 12.06 14.67 11.53
N GLN A 158 12.01 15.20 10.29
CA GLN A 158 10.78 15.20 9.48
C GLN A 158 10.29 13.78 9.15
N SER A 159 11.20 12.81 9.18
CA SER A 159 10.96 11.43 8.79
C SER A 159 10.09 10.66 9.80
N ASN A 160 8.82 11.06 9.96
CA ASN A 160 7.80 10.42 10.82
C ASN A 160 7.21 9.15 10.18
N ILE A 161 8.08 8.33 9.60
CA ILE A 161 7.73 7.15 8.83
C ILE A 161 7.04 6.06 9.64
N ALA A 162 7.41 5.90 10.91
CA ALA A 162 6.78 4.91 11.79
C ALA A 162 5.27 5.16 11.94
N ILE A 163 4.83 6.42 11.90
CA ILE A 163 3.41 6.78 11.94
C ILE A 163 2.72 6.33 10.64
N MET A 164 3.37 6.57 9.51
CA MET A 164 2.82 6.27 8.17
C MET A 164 2.69 4.76 7.92
N ALA A 165 3.68 3.97 8.33
CA ALA A 165 3.62 2.52 8.22
C ALA A 165 2.52 1.93 9.13
N GLU A 166 2.29 2.50 10.32
CA GLU A 166 1.21 2.06 11.20
C GLU A 166 -0.17 2.46 10.67
N GLU A 167 -0.32 3.67 10.13
CA GLU A 167 -1.54 4.10 9.42
C GLU A 167 -1.90 3.13 8.29
N TYR A 168 -0.92 2.78 7.45
CA TYR A 168 -1.11 1.82 6.36
C TYR A 168 -1.52 0.43 6.87
N ARG A 169 -0.89 -0.06 7.94
CA ARG A 169 -1.25 -1.35 8.57
C ARG A 169 -2.65 -1.33 9.15
N ILE A 170 -3.09 -0.20 9.72
CA ILE A 170 -4.44 -0.03 10.27
C ILE A 170 -5.47 -0.01 9.14
N GLU A 171 -5.28 0.82 8.11
CA GLU A 171 -6.19 0.92 6.98
C GLU A 171 -6.41 -0.43 6.31
N ARG A 172 -5.34 -1.20 6.12
CA ARG A 172 -5.46 -2.52 5.49
C ARG A 172 -6.14 -3.54 6.39
N LYS A 173 -5.82 -3.57 7.69
CA LYS A 173 -6.53 -4.44 8.65
C LYS A 173 -8.03 -4.14 8.67
N VAL A 174 -8.41 -2.87 8.56
CA VAL A 174 -9.82 -2.46 8.48
C VAL A 174 -10.43 -2.92 7.16
N SER A 175 -9.76 -2.70 6.02
CA SER A 175 -10.22 -3.12 4.69
C SER A 175 -10.42 -4.64 4.59
N GLU A 176 -9.44 -5.44 5.04
CA GLU A 176 -9.51 -6.91 5.06
C GLU A 176 -10.66 -7.41 5.95
N LYS A 177 -10.87 -6.79 7.12
CA LYS A 177 -11.96 -7.13 8.03
C LYS A 177 -13.33 -6.80 7.43
N VAL A 178 -13.45 -5.66 6.75
CA VAL A 178 -14.67 -5.25 6.05
C VAL A 178 -14.96 -6.17 4.87
N GLN A 179 -13.98 -6.47 4.02
CA GLN A 179 -14.15 -7.41 2.91
C GLN A 179 -14.53 -8.81 3.39
N GLY A 180 -13.89 -9.31 4.45
CA GLY A 180 -14.23 -10.60 5.06
C GLY A 180 -15.67 -10.62 5.59
N PHE A 181 -16.12 -9.53 6.20
CA PHE A 181 -17.51 -9.37 6.64
C PHE A 181 -18.48 -9.38 5.46
N VAL A 182 -18.21 -8.59 4.41
CA VAL A 182 -19.06 -8.51 3.20
C VAL A 182 -19.16 -9.86 2.49
N LYS A 183 -18.04 -10.58 2.33
CA LYS A 183 -18.03 -11.93 1.74
C LYS A 183 -18.91 -12.90 2.55
N ARG A 184 -18.77 -12.92 3.88
CA ARG A 184 -19.60 -13.75 4.77
C ARG A 184 -21.08 -13.39 4.68
N PHE A 185 -21.39 -12.10 4.62
CA PHE A 185 -22.75 -11.60 4.50
C PHE A 185 -23.40 -11.99 3.16
N LEU A 186 -22.70 -11.82 2.04
CA LEU A 186 -23.18 -12.27 0.72
C LEU A 186 -23.40 -13.79 0.68
N LEU A 187 -22.49 -14.56 1.26
CA LEU A 187 -22.59 -16.01 1.31
C LEU A 187 -23.80 -16.46 2.16
N ALA A 188 -24.06 -15.77 3.28
CA ALA A 188 -25.24 -16.01 4.10
C ALA A 188 -26.54 -15.68 3.37
N ILE A 189 -26.57 -14.61 2.57
CA ILE A 189 -27.72 -14.29 1.71
C ILE A 189 -27.95 -15.42 0.72
N ILE A 190 -26.93 -15.83 -0.04
CA ILE A 190 -27.04 -16.90 -1.04
C ILE A 190 -27.53 -18.20 -0.41
N LEU A 191 -26.96 -18.60 0.74
CA LEU A 191 -27.38 -19.80 1.46
C LEU A 191 -28.86 -19.69 1.90
N GLY A 192 -29.24 -18.52 2.42
CA GLY A 192 -30.62 -18.22 2.80
C GLY A 192 -31.60 -18.37 1.63
N THR A 193 -31.24 -17.88 0.44
CA THR A 193 -32.07 -18.01 -0.76
C THR A 193 -32.22 -19.48 -1.19
N VAL A 194 -31.13 -20.25 -1.14
CA VAL A 194 -31.14 -21.69 -1.47
C VAL A 194 -32.01 -22.48 -0.50
N VAL A 195 -31.89 -22.20 0.80
CA VAL A 195 -32.70 -22.83 1.85
C VAL A 195 -34.18 -22.45 1.68
N ALA A 196 -34.49 -21.17 1.46
CA ALA A 196 -35.86 -20.71 1.21
C ALA A 196 -36.49 -21.39 -0.03
N PHE A 197 -35.74 -21.50 -1.12
CA PHE A 197 -36.17 -22.21 -2.33
C PHE A 197 -36.45 -23.70 -2.05
N ALA A 198 -35.58 -24.37 -1.27
CA ALA A 198 -35.79 -25.75 -0.88
C ALA A 198 -37.04 -25.94 0.00
N ILE A 199 -37.33 -25.01 0.91
CA ILE A 199 -38.56 -25.04 1.74
C ILE A 199 -39.80 -24.96 0.87
N ILE A 200 -39.84 -23.99 -0.04
CA ILE A 200 -41.00 -23.77 -0.93
C ILE A 200 -41.21 -24.98 -1.84
N LYS A 201 -40.14 -25.54 -2.40
CA LYS A 201 -40.22 -26.65 -3.35
C LYS A 201 -40.51 -28.01 -2.71
N PHE A 202 -40.01 -28.28 -1.50
CA PHE A 202 -40.09 -29.60 -0.88
C PHE A 202 -41.01 -29.69 0.34
N LYS A 203 -41.64 -28.58 0.80
CA LYS A 203 -42.52 -28.53 1.98
C LYS A 203 -41.87 -29.11 3.27
N MET A 204 -40.55 -29.05 3.38
CA MET A 204 -39.75 -29.64 4.48
C MET A 204 -39.60 -28.65 5.65
N ILE A 205 -40.71 -28.19 6.23
CA ILE A 205 -40.73 -27.15 7.27
C ILE A 205 -39.94 -27.58 8.53
N GLY A 206 -39.98 -28.86 8.90
CA GLY A 206 -39.35 -29.36 10.12
C GLY A 206 -37.81 -29.43 10.07
N LEU A 207 -37.22 -29.72 8.90
CA LEU A 207 -35.77 -29.87 8.76
C LEU A 207 -35.03 -28.52 8.86
N VAL A 208 -35.71 -27.45 8.43
CA VAL A 208 -35.16 -26.09 8.42
C VAL A 208 -35.08 -25.51 9.81
N VAL A 209 -36.06 -25.73 10.69
CA VAL A 209 -35.98 -25.27 12.09
C VAL A 209 -34.73 -25.83 12.77
N ILE A 210 -34.43 -27.11 12.54
CA ILE A 210 -33.26 -27.79 13.10
C ILE A 210 -31.96 -27.22 12.52
N LEU A 211 -31.87 -27.04 11.19
CA LEU A 211 -30.69 -26.47 10.53
C LEU A 211 -30.44 -25.02 10.93
N THR A 212 -31.50 -24.22 11.09
CA THR A 212 -31.38 -22.80 11.47
C THR A 212 -30.93 -22.67 12.94
N ILE A 213 -31.44 -23.52 13.83
CA ILE A 213 -30.99 -23.58 15.24
C ILE A 213 -29.52 -24.01 15.32
N LEU A 214 -29.10 -25.02 14.55
CA LEU A 214 -27.70 -25.46 14.50
C LEU A 214 -26.76 -24.37 13.96
N LEU A 215 -27.20 -23.61 12.97
CA LEU A 215 -26.41 -22.51 12.40
C LEU A 215 -26.26 -21.35 13.39
N VAL A 216 -27.32 -21.01 14.13
CA VAL A 216 -27.28 -20.01 15.20
C VAL A 216 -26.38 -20.47 16.36
N TYR A 217 -26.45 -21.74 16.74
CA TYR A 217 -25.61 -22.32 17.80
C TYR A 217 -24.11 -22.32 17.44
N ASN A 218 -23.78 -22.57 16.17
CA ASN A 218 -22.39 -22.61 15.71
C ASN A 218 -21.79 -21.24 15.40
N ILE A 219 -22.63 -20.20 15.23
CA ILE A 219 -22.20 -18.82 14.96
C ILE A 219 -22.18 -17.97 16.24
N MET A 220 -22.95 -18.32 17.29
CA MET A 220 -22.82 -17.66 18.58
C MET A 220 -21.52 -18.07 19.27
N PRO A 221 -20.62 -17.13 19.60
CA PRO A 221 -19.46 -17.44 20.40
C PRO A 221 -19.92 -17.85 21.79
N VAL A 222 -19.77 -19.13 22.13
CA VAL A 222 -19.89 -19.59 23.52
C VAL A 222 -18.81 -18.86 24.31
N LYS A 223 -19.23 -17.87 25.08
CA LYS A 223 -18.40 -17.30 26.15
C LYS A 223 -18.02 -18.47 27.05
N LYS A 224 -16.75 -18.87 27.03
CA LYS A 224 -16.19 -19.67 28.10
C LYS A 224 -16.01 -18.73 29.28
N ASP A 225 -16.89 -18.84 30.25
CA ASP A 225 -16.61 -18.35 31.59
C ASP A 225 -15.60 -19.34 32.22
N GLU A 226 -14.51 -18.76 32.71
CA GLU A 226 -13.36 -19.32 33.47
C GLU A 226 -12.36 -20.25 32.73
#